data_AF-A0A832F4T2-F1
#
_entry.id   AF-A0A832F4T2-F1
#
_cell.length_a   1.000
_cell.length_b   1.000
_cell.length_c   1.000
_cell.angle_alpha   90.00
_cell.angle_beta   90.00
_cell.angle_gamma   90.00
#
_symmetry.space_group_name_H-M   'P 1'
#
loop_
_entity.id
_entity.type
_entity.pdbx_description
1 polymer ?
#
loop_
_entity_poly.entity_id
_entity_poly.type
_entity_poly.pdbx_seq_one_letter_code
_entity_poly.pdbx_strand_id
1 'polypeptide(L)'
;MNQQTSAGNADVRDATSGHTGEAGGLQPAQSSYRGDGAGFVLTRRSGWLTLRGIVISLLLAPVCCYWAQDQGVDRIFSLMVPPVVLTLVMVAVNIPLRLYLPRFALTEGELVLVYAMESVMCAMASEWMDVINPYIYSYALFANANPAYKSHVLAFVSHWLFFDLNDVAKLKDFAAGGKPFWYFWSHLTIWWPKIFAWTLIASLVCLAMLCINSLMRDEWTNREKLAFPIIQLPIAITQGGGSSPFWRNRTMWIAFAVMFTIDNINGLHYLYPSVPLINVRFLGDMQQWFSSPPWNQV
;
A
#
# COMPACT_ATOMS: atom_id res chain seq x y z
N MET A 1 66.94 -15.62 -11.93
CA MET A 1 66.91 -15.29 -10.50
C MET A 1 65.51 -15.68 -10.02
N ASN A 2 65.19 -16.97 -9.89
CA ASN A 2 65.57 -17.93 -8.82
C ASN A 2 64.95 -17.53 -7.47
N GLN A 3 64.39 -18.38 -6.58
CA GLN A 3 64.13 -19.84 -6.48
C GLN A 3 63.24 -20.04 -5.19
N GLN A 4 62.44 -21.09 -4.90
CA GLN A 4 61.98 -22.32 -5.61
C GLN A 4 60.90 -23.08 -4.77
N THR A 5 59.96 -23.83 -5.39
CA THR A 5 59.22 -25.01 -4.82
C THR A 5 58.24 -24.82 -3.63
N SER A 6 57.27 -25.71 -3.34
CA SER A 6 57.07 -27.12 -3.73
C SER A 6 55.59 -27.50 -4.02
N ALA A 7 55.39 -28.59 -4.75
CA ALA A 7 54.11 -29.24 -5.05
C ALA A 7 53.92 -30.55 -4.26
N GLY A 8 52.72 -31.15 -4.36
CA GLY A 8 52.42 -32.51 -3.88
C GLY A 8 50.98 -32.92 -4.18
N ASN A 9 50.78 -33.86 -5.11
CA ASN A 9 49.50 -34.46 -5.49
C ASN A 9 49.72 -35.94 -5.86
N ALA A 10 48.64 -36.72 -6.01
CA ALA A 10 48.57 -38.19 -6.12
C ALA A 10 48.56 -38.94 -4.76
N ASP A 11 47.96 -40.14 -4.63
CA ASP A 11 47.52 -41.07 -5.69
C ASP A 11 46.28 -41.89 -5.30
N VAL A 12 45.62 -42.52 -6.28
CA VAL A 12 44.42 -43.38 -6.12
C VAL A 12 44.74 -44.81 -6.55
N ARG A 13 44.64 -45.82 -5.64
CA ARG A 13 44.55 -47.25 -6.01
C ARG A 13 43.72 -48.10 -5.05
N ASP A 14 43.10 -49.13 -5.61
CA ASP A 14 42.23 -50.11 -4.97
C ASP A 14 42.93 -51.04 -3.97
N ALA A 15 42.15 -51.56 -3.02
CA ALA A 15 42.36 -52.89 -2.44
C ALA A 15 41.02 -53.51 -2.00
N THR A 16 40.60 -54.58 -2.68
CA THR A 16 39.46 -55.43 -2.29
C THR A 16 39.95 -56.69 -1.57
N SER A 17 39.47 -56.94 -0.36
CA SER A 17 39.38 -58.28 0.23
C SER A 17 38.41 -58.25 1.42
N GLY A 18 37.49 -59.21 1.48
CA GLY A 18 36.48 -59.28 2.55
C GLY A 18 36.88 -60.23 3.67
N HIS A 19 36.27 -60.05 4.84
CA HIS A 19 36.08 -61.12 5.82
C HIS A 19 34.71 -61.01 6.49
N THR A 20 34.08 -62.18 6.65
CA THR A 20 32.81 -62.40 7.34
C THR A 20 33.00 -62.41 8.86
N GLY A 21 32.06 -61.80 9.60
CA GLY A 21 31.98 -61.89 11.07
C GLY A 21 30.62 -61.41 11.56
N GLU A 22 29.99 -62.17 12.46
CA GLU A 22 28.59 -61.99 12.88
C GLU A 22 28.42 -61.08 14.11
N ALA A 23 27.14 -60.81 14.41
CA ALA A 23 26.57 -60.38 15.70
C ALA A 23 26.75 -58.92 16.17
N GLY A 24 25.63 -58.23 16.40
CA GLY A 24 25.61 -56.88 16.98
C GLY A 24 24.36 -56.06 16.65
N GLY A 25 23.16 -56.62 16.81
CA GLY A 25 21.92 -55.90 16.50
C GLY A 25 21.64 -54.76 17.49
N LEU A 26 21.75 -53.51 17.05
CA LEU A 26 21.26 -52.33 17.76
C LEU A 26 20.32 -51.54 16.84
N GLN A 27 19.02 -51.65 17.11
CA GLN A 27 17.98 -50.84 16.46
C GLN A 27 18.07 -49.39 16.97
N PRO A 28 18.06 -48.37 16.10
CA PRO A 28 17.84 -47.00 16.55
C PRO A 28 16.40 -46.86 17.06
N ALA A 29 16.25 -46.38 18.29
CA ALA A 29 14.97 -46.33 18.99
C ALA A 29 13.94 -45.46 18.26
N GLN A 30 12.76 -46.02 17.99
CA GLN A 30 11.59 -45.25 17.58
C GLN A 30 11.05 -44.43 18.76
N SER A 31 11.41 -43.15 18.83
CA SER A 31 10.76 -42.21 19.76
C SER A 31 9.37 -41.85 19.24
N SER A 32 8.35 -42.45 19.85
CA SER A 32 6.94 -42.28 19.50
C SER A 32 6.39 -40.90 19.95
N TYR A 33 6.77 -39.84 19.23
CA TYR A 33 6.09 -38.55 19.35
C TYR A 33 4.70 -38.60 18.71
N ARG A 34 3.72 -39.00 19.53
CA ARG A 34 2.29 -38.87 19.22
C ARG A 34 1.85 -37.41 19.40
N GLY A 35 2.32 -36.54 18.50
CA GLY A 35 1.77 -35.20 18.35
C GLY A 35 0.52 -35.26 17.47
N ASP A 36 -0.59 -34.69 17.94
CA ASP A 36 -1.81 -34.58 17.15
C ASP A 36 -1.57 -33.66 15.95
N GLY A 37 -1.23 -34.28 14.82
CA GLY A 37 -1.10 -33.64 13.53
C GLY A 37 -2.48 -33.19 13.06
N ALA A 38 -2.95 -32.05 13.59
CA ALA A 38 -3.91 -31.20 12.92
C ALA A 38 -3.31 -30.86 11.55
N GLY A 39 -3.67 -31.68 10.55
CA GLY A 39 -3.13 -31.58 9.21
C GLY A 39 -3.41 -30.18 8.71
N PHE A 40 -2.34 -29.38 8.58
CA PHE A 40 -2.41 -28.09 7.93
C PHE A 40 -2.74 -28.41 6.47
N VAL A 41 -4.04 -28.47 6.16
CA VAL A 41 -4.53 -28.70 4.82
C VAL A 41 -3.94 -27.59 4.01
N LEU A 42 -2.93 -27.93 3.20
CA LEU A 42 -2.36 -27.06 2.19
C LEU A 42 -3.48 -26.82 1.19
N THR A 43 -4.32 -25.82 1.50
CA THR A 43 -5.35 -25.30 0.63
C THR A 43 -4.67 -25.03 -0.69
N ARG A 44 -5.10 -25.82 -1.68
CA ARG A 44 -4.67 -25.76 -3.08
C ARG A 44 -4.32 -24.31 -3.41
N ARG A 45 -3.07 -24.03 -3.82
CA ARG A 45 -2.63 -22.68 -4.23
C ARG A 45 -3.50 -22.22 -5.41
N SER A 46 -4.66 -21.65 -5.12
CA SER A 46 -5.44 -20.86 -6.07
C SER A 46 -4.53 -19.71 -6.46
N GLY A 47 -4.29 -19.54 -7.76
CA GLY A 47 -3.36 -18.52 -8.25
C GLY A 47 -3.68 -17.18 -7.60
N TRP A 48 -2.71 -16.63 -6.86
CA TRP A 48 -2.89 -15.41 -6.07
C TRP A 48 -3.24 -14.19 -6.94
N LEU A 49 -2.98 -14.30 -8.24
CA LEU A 49 -3.37 -13.40 -9.30
C LEU A 49 -4.50 -14.05 -10.11
N THR A 50 -5.76 -13.65 -9.85
CA THR A 50 -6.88 -13.97 -10.75
C THR A 50 -7.27 -12.75 -11.56
N LEU A 51 -7.58 -12.94 -12.84
CA LEU A 51 -8.09 -11.86 -13.69
C LEU A 51 -9.37 -11.22 -13.11
N ARG A 52 -10.18 -11.99 -12.39
CA ARG A 52 -11.40 -11.51 -11.72
C ARG A 52 -11.07 -10.48 -10.64
N GLY A 53 -10.11 -10.77 -9.75
CA GLY A 53 -9.67 -9.84 -8.71
C GLY A 53 -9.08 -8.54 -9.30
N ILE A 54 -8.26 -8.67 -10.35
CA ILE A 54 -7.69 -7.51 -11.07
C ILE A 54 -8.79 -6.63 -11.66
N VAL A 55 -9.78 -7.22 -12.36
CA VAL A 55 -10.91 -6.46 -12.95
C VAL A 55 -11.77 -5.80 -11.87
N ILE A 56 -12.05 -6.49 -10.76
CA ILE A 56 -12.80 -5.92 -9.63
C ILE A 56 -12.08 -4.71 -9.04
N SER A 57 -10.76 -4.81 -8.83
CA SER A 57 -9.95 -3.69 -8.34
C SER A 57 -9.97 -2.52 -9.31
N LEU A 58 -9.77 -2.76 -10.61
CA LEU A 58 -9.82 -1.69 -11.62
C LEU A 58 -11.20 -1.00 -11.72
N LEU A 59 -12.29 -1.69 -11.36
CA LEU A 59 -13.64 -1.12 -11.29
C LEU A 59 -13.89 -0.31 -9.99
N LEU A 60 -13.23 -0.68 -8.89
CA LEU A 60 -13.32 0.03 -7.60
C LEU A 60 -12.36 1.23 -7.52
N ALA A 61 -11.24 1.18 -8.24
CA ALA A 61 -10.19 2.19 -8.24
C ALA A 61 -10.69 3.63 -8.40
N PRO A 62 -11.63 3.99 -9.30
CA PRO A 62 -12.10 5.36 -9.41
C PRO A 62 -12.79 5.87 -8.14
N VAL A 63 -13.54 5.00 -7.46
CA VAL A 63 -14.23 5.32 -6.19
C VAL A 63 -13.20 5.46 -5.06
N CYS A 64 -12.22 4.54 -5.02
CA CYS A 64 -11.13 4.56 -4.06
C CYS A 64 -10.29 5.84 -4.16
N CYS A 65 -9.82 6.16 -5.36
CA CYS A 65 -8.99 7.32 -5.64
C CYS A 65 -9.74 8.65 -5.41
N TYR A 66 -11.01 8.74 -5.83
CA TYR A 66 -11.82 9.93 -5.59
C TYR A 66 -12.04 10.18 -4.09
N TRP A 67 -12.47 9.15 -3.35
CA TRP A 67 -12.70 9.26 -1.90
C TRP A 67 -11.41 9.54 -1.13
N ALA A 68 -10.30 8.92 -1.54
CA ALA A 68 -8.99 9.21 -0.99
C ALA A 68 -8.64 10.69 -1.17
N GLN A 69 -8.77 11.23 -2.39
CA GLN A 69 -8.46 12.64 -2.69
C GLN A 69 -9.33 13.63 -1.90
N ASP A 70 -10.64 13.36 -1.80
CA ASP A 70 -11.60 14.21 -1.07
C ASP A 70 -11.35 14.25 0.46
N GLN A 71 -10.72 13.22 1.04
CA GLN A 71 -10.51 13.14 2.50
C GLN A 71 -9.57 14.20 3.09
N GLY A 72 -8.64 14.79 2.32
CA GLY A 72 -7.78 15.89 2.77
C GLY A 72 -6.92 15.62 4.03
N VAL A 73 -6.54 14.36 4.31
CA VAL A 73 -5.70 13.96 5.46
C VAL A 73 -4.57 13.06 4.97
N ASP A 74 -3.36 13.23 5.52
CA ASP A 74 -2.15 12.45 5.21
C ASP A 74 -2.35 10.93 5.37
N ARG A 75 -1.82 10.13 4.42
CA ARG A 75 -2.05 8.67 4.38
C ARG A 75 -0.76 7.84 4.39
N ILE A 76 0.42 8.48 4.46
CA ILE A 76 1.73 7.81 4.36
C ILE A 76 2.00 6.81 5.50
N PHE A 77 1.57 7.12 6.73
CA PHE A 77 1.96 6.39 7.94
C PHE A 77 0.83 5.64 8.66
N SER A 78 -0.36 5.58 8.06
CA SER A 78 -1.56 5.03 8.70
C SER A 78 -2.25 3.96 7.84
N LEU A 79 -3.17 3.22 8.45
CA LEU A 79 -4.04 2.31 7.73
C LEU A 79 -5.03 3.11 6.87
N MET A 80 -4.94 2.95 5.55
CA MET A 80 -5.72 3.74 4.59
C MET A 80 -7.22 3.39 4.66
N VAL A 81 -8.07 4.39 4.92
CA VAL A 81 -9.51 4.18 5.11
C VAL A 81 -10.21 3.66 3.84
N PRO A 82 -10.04 4.26 2.64
CA PRO A 82 -10.78 3.81 1.46
C PRO A 82 -10.50 2.34 1.06
N PRO A 83 -9.23 1.87 0.96
CA PRO A 83 -8.93 0.47 0.67
C PRO A 83 -9.53 -0.52 1.70
N VAL A 84 -9.49 -0.17 2.99
CA VAL A 84 -10.05 -1.03 4.06
C VAL A 84 -11.57 -1.09 3.98
N VAL A 85 -12.25 0.04 3.81
CA VAL A 85 -13.72 0.07 3.74
C VAL A 85 -14.22 -0.56 2.44
N LEU A 86 -13.56 -0.37 1.30
CA LEU A 86 -13.91 -1.08 0.07
C LEU A 86 -13.70 -2.60 0.21
N THR A 87 -12.60 -3.03 0.85
CA THR A 87 -12.39 -4.45 1.16
C THR A 87 -13.48 -5.00 2.09
N LEU A 88 -13.90 -4.21 3.09
CA LEU A 88 -15.00 -4.55 4.00
C LEU A 88 -16.34 -4.70 3.26
N VAL A 89 -16.66 -3.78 2.34
CA VAL A 89 -17.85 -3.87 1.48
C VAL A 89 -17.77 -5.11 0.60
N MET A 90 -16.61 -5.42 0.01
CA MET A 90 -16.43 -6.63 -0.79
C MET A 90 -16.58 -7.91 0.05
N VAL A 91 -16.10 -7.94 1.29
CA VAL A 91 -16.34 -9.03 2.25
C VAL A 91 -17.84 -9.16 2.55
N ALA A 92 -18.53 -8.06 2.84
CA ALA A 92 -19.96 -8.06 3.14
C ALA A 92 -20.81 -8.55 1.95
N VAL A 93 -20.47 -8.16 0.72
CA VAL A 93 -21.09 -8.64 -0.53
C VAL A 93 -20.73 -10.11 -0.81
N ASN A 94 -19.56 -10.59 -0.37
CA ASN A 94 -19.16 -11.99 -0.55
C ASN A 94 -20.00 -12.98 0.29
N ILE A 95 -20.57 -12.53 1.41
CA ILE A 95 -21.41 -13.38 2.29
C ILE A 95 -22.68 -13.88 1.55
N PRO A 96 -23.57 -13.03 1.00
CA PRO A 96 -24.72 -13.51 0.23
C PRO A 96 -24.31 -14.17 -1.09
N LEU A 97 -23.21 -13.75 -1.74
CA LEU A 97 -22.68 -14.46 -2.91
C LEU A 97 -22.36 -15.93 -2.61
N ARG A 98 -21.79 -16.24 -1.44
CA ARG A 98 -21.54 -17.64 -1.03
C ARG A 98 -22.80 -18.45 -0.79
N LEU A 99 -23.86 -17.81 -0.27
CA LEU A 99 -25.13 -18.47 0.05
C LEU A 99 -25.97 -18.75 -1.21
N TYR A 100 -26.04 -17.80 -2.15
CA TYR A 100 -26.94 -17.88 -3.30
C TYR A 100 -26.24 -18.16 -4.64
N LEU A 101 -24.98 -17.76 -4.79
CA LEU A 101 -24.26 -17.76 -6.07
C LEU A 101 -22.79 -18.19 -5.89
N PRO A 102 -22.50 -19.39 -5.31
CA PRO A 102 -21.16 -19.77 -4.88
C PRO A 102 -20.10 -19.81 -5.99
N ARG A 103 -20.51 -19.92 -7.27
CA ARG A 103 -19.63 -19.79 -8.44
C ARG A 103 -19.02 -18.39 -8.60
N PHE A 104 -19.69 -17.35 -8.11
CA PHE A 104 -19.24 -15.96 -8.16
C PHE A 104 -18.56 -15.50 -6.87
N ALA A 105 -18.63 -16.29 -5.79
CA ALA A 105 -17.94 -15.98 -4.54
C ALA A 105 -16.44 -15.73 -4.77
N LEU A 106 -15.91 -14.77 -4.03
CA LEU A 106 -14.50 -14.42 -4.00
C LEU A 106 -13.76 -15.30 -2.99
N THR A 107 -12.56 -15.69 -3.41
CA THR A 107 -11.58 -16.36 -2.56
C THR A 107 -10.90 -15.36 -1.62
N GLU A 108 -10.26 -15.87 -0.57
CA GLU A 108 -9.40 -15.05 0.31
C GLU A 108 -8.30 -14.34 -0.48
N GLY A 109 -7.62 -15.05 -1.38
CA GLY A 109 -6.58 -14.48 -2.24
C GLY A 109 -7.09 -13.36 -3.16
N GLU A 110 -8.32 -13.47 -3.69
CA GLU A 110 -8.94 -12.40 -4.49
C GLU A 110 -9.25 -11.16 -3.65
N LEU A 111 -9.71 -11.31 -2.42
CA LEU A 111 -9.98 -10.18 -1.52
C LEU A 111 -8.70 -9.51 -1.02
N VAL A 112 -7.65 -10.29 -0.74
CA VAL A 112 -6.31 -9.77 -0.40
C VAL A 112 -5.70 -9.04 -1.60
N LEU A 113 -5.87 -9.55 -2.82
CA LEU A 113 -5.43 -8.88 -4.05
C LEU A 113 -6.15 -7.55 -4.24
N VAL A 114 -7.48 -7.50 -4.03
CA VAL A 114 -8.24 -6.24 -4.07
C VAL A 114 -7.67 -5.25 -3.05
N TYR A 115 -7.54 -5.62 -1.78
CA TYR A 115 -6.96 -4.73 -0.77
C TYR A 115 -5.57 -4.18 -1.17
N ALA A 116 -4.69 -5.06 -1.66
CA ALA A 116 -3.33 -4.68 -2.06
C ALA A 116 -3.32 -3.72 -3.27
N MET A 117 -4.15 -3.98 -4.29
CA MET A 117 -4.29 -3.12 -5.46
C MET A 117 -4.89 -1.76 -5.08
N GLU A 118 -6.00 -1.73 -4.32
CA GLU A 118 -6.61 -0.50 -3.84
C GLU A 118 -5.66 0.34 -3.00
N SER A 119 -4.84 -0.28 -2.14
CA SER A 119 -3.87 0.44 -1.31
C SER A 119 -2.81 1.17 -2.14
N VAL A 120 -2.27 0.52 -3.18
CA VAL A 120 -1.28 1.15 -4.07
C VAL A 120 -1.91 2.24 -4.94
N MET A 121 -3.11 2.01 -5.48
CA MET A 121 -3.82 3.01 -6.29
C MET A 121 -4.22 4.23 -5.48
N CYS A 122 -4.74 4.03 -4.27
CA CYS A 122 -5.06 5.08 -3.30
C CYS A 122 -3.82 5.94 -2.99
N ALA A 123 -2.70 5.32 -2.60
CA ALA A 123 -1.47 6.04 -2.25
C ALA A 123 -0.90 6.85 -3.43
N MET A 124 -0.96 6.30 -4.64
CA MET A 124 -0.52 7.02 -5.84
C MET A 124 -1.45 8.20 -6.15
N ALA A 125 -2.76 7.99 -6.09
CA ALA A 125 -3.75 8.98 -6.51
C ALA A 125 -3.95 10.14 -5.53
N SER A 126 -3.80 9.91 -4.22
CA SER A 126 -4.16 10.92 -3.20
C SER A 126 -3.01 11.49 -2.39
N GLU A 127 -1.80 10.96 -2.54
CA GLU A 127 -0.63 11.40 -1.78
C GLU A 127 0.45 11.90 -2.74
N TRP A 128 0.91 11.01 -3.63
CA TRP A 128 1.92 11.36 -4.64
C TRP A 128 1.36 12.36 -5.66
N MET A 129 0.17 12.09 -6.19
CA MET A 129 -0.45 12.97 -7.18
C MET A 129 -0.96 14.27 -6.58
N ASP A 130 -1.32 14.31 -5.29
CA ASP A 130 -1.79 15.54 -4.64
C ASP A 130 -0.66 16.56 -4.47
N VAL A 131 0.57 16.09 -4.24
CA VAL A 131 1.77 16.93 -4.31
C VAL A 131 2.12 17.27 -5.77
N ILE A 132 2.16 16.28 -6.67
CA ILE A 132 2.68 16.47 -8.04
C ILE A 132 1.76 17.34 -8.91
N ASN A 133 0.44 17.10 -8.90
CA ASN A 133 -0.51 17.70 -9.84
C ASN A 133 -0.54 19.24 -9.79
N PRO A 134 -0.58 19.91 -8.60
CA PRO A 134 -0.47 21.36 -8.52
C PRO A 134 0.81 21.92 -9.15
N TYR A 135 1.94 21.19 -9.04
CA TYR A 135 3.20 21.62 -9.64
C TYR A 135 3.20 21.52 -11.16
N ILE A 136 2.47 20.59 -11.78
CA ILE A 136 2.42 20.43 -13.26
C ILE A 136 2.10 21.75 -13.98
N TYR A 137 1.14 22.52 -13.46
CA TYR A 137 0.66 23.77 -14.08
C TYR A 137 1.08 25.06 -13.36
N SER A 138 1.41 25.00 -12.06
CA SER A 138 1.68 26.22 -11.28
C SER A 138 2.95 26.96 -11.72
N TYR A 139 4.00 26.26 -12.18
CA TYR A 139 5.19 26.89 -12.74
C TYR A 139 4.85 27.87 -13.87
N ALA A 140 3.95 27.50 -14.78
CA ALA A 140 3.48 28.37 -15.85
C ALA A 140 2.55 29.48 -15.33
N LEU A 141 1.50 29.14 -14.57
CA LEU A 141 0.49 30.11 -14.16
C LEU A 141 1.01 31.21 -13.21
N PHE A 142 1.90 30.85 -12.27
CA PHE A 142 2.43 31.78 -11.28
C PHE A 142 3.79 32.37 -11.66
N ALA A 143 4.26 32.14 -12.89
CA ALA A 143 5.54 32.64 -13.41
C ALA A 143 5.77 34.16 -13.22
N ASN A 144 4.68 34.94 -13.28
CA ASN A 144 4.72 36.40 -13.16
C ASN A 144 4.63 36.92 -11.71
N ALA A 145 4.43 36.04 -10.72
CA ALA A 145 4.26 36.46 -9.32
C ALA A 145 5.55 37.01 -8.68
N ASN A 146 6.72 36.60 -9.16
CA ASN A 146 8.02 37.09 -8.68
C ASN A 146 9.06 37.09 -9.82
N PRO A 147 9.71 38.23 -10.14
CA PRO A 147 10.76 38.30 -11.17
C PRO A 147 11.91 37.30 -10.96
N ALA A 148 12.30 37.03 -9.71
CA ALA A 148 13.38 36.10 -9.37
C ALA A 148 13.02 34.63 -9.65
N TYR A 149 11.74 34.29 -9.64
CA TYR A 149 11.28 32.93 -9.94
C TYR A 149 11.61 32.52 -11.39
N LYS A 150 11.55 33.49 -12.31
CA LYS A 150 11.87 33.26 -13.73
C LYS A 150 13.34 32.92 -13.97
N SER A 151 14.26 33.57 -13.24
CA SER A 151 15.70 33.34 -13.37
C SER A 151 16.19 32.11 -12.59
N HIS A 152 15.63 31.84 -11.41
CA HIS A 152 16.17 30.81 -10.51
C HIS A 152 15.42 29.48 -10.53
N VAL A 153 14.16 29.44 -10.99
CA VAL A 153 13.35 28.22 -11.02
C VAL A 153 13.00 27.83 -12.45
N LEU A 154 12.24 28.67 -13.17
CA LEU A 154 11.71 28.33 -14.50
C LEU A 154 12.80 27.97 -15.53
N ALA A 155 13.97 28.60 -15.47
CA ALA A 155 15.11 28.28 -16.33
C ALA A 155 15.59 26.81 -16.23
N PHE A 156 15.26 26.10 -15.15
CA PHE A 156 15.64 24.71 -14.89
C PHE A 156 14.44 23.75 -14.89
N VAL A 157 13.22 24.24 -15.15
CA VAL A 157 12.00 23.41 -15.16
C VAL A 157 11.97 22.54 -16.41
N SER A 158 11.71 21.25 -16.23
CA SER A 158 11.58 20.28 -17.32
C SER A 158 10.29 20.53 -18.13
N HIS A 159 10.43 21.05 -19.35
CA HIS A 159 9.32 21.28 -20.30
C HIS A 159 8.52 20.02 -20.68
N TRP A 160 8.99 18.83 -20.29
CA TRP A 160 8.41 17.53 -20.62
C TRP A 160 7.56 16.98 -19.45
N LEU A 161 7.91 17.29 -18.19
CA LEU A 161 7.07 17.01 -17.02
C LEU A 161 6.08 18.15 -16.69
N PHE A 162 6.48 19.40 -16.89
CA PHE A 162 5.75 20.59 -16.44
C PHE A 162 5.35 21.49 -17.62
N PHE A 163 4.36 22.36 -17.42
CA PHE A 163 4.06 23.44 -18.35
C PHE A 163 5.02 24.63 -18.15
N ASP A 164 5.37 25.30 -19.25
CA ASP A 164 6.27 26.46 -19.27
C ASP A 164 5.51 27.76 -19.60
N LEU A 165 6.17 28.91 -19.50
CA LEU A 165 5.70 30.25 -19.91
C LEU A 165 5.03 30.26 -21.29
N ASN A 166 5.55 29.48 -22.24
CA ASN A 166 5.00 29.36 -23.59
C ASN A 166 3.62 28.67 -23.63
N ASP A 167 3.30 27.86 -22.61
CA ASP A 167 2.04 27.11 -22.50
C ASP A 167 0.95 27.87 -21.71
N VAL A 168 1.25 29.02 -21.09
CA VAL A 168 0.30 29.79 -20.27
C VAL A 168 -0.99 30.10 -21.02
N ALA A 169 -0.93 30.36 -22.33
CA ALA A 169 -2.11 30.58 -23.17
C ALA A 169 -3.06 29.37 -23.19
N LYS A 170 -2.54 28.15 -23.13
CA LYS A 170 -3.30 26.88 -23.12
C LYS A 170 -3.97 26.61 -21.77
N LEU A 171 -3.43 27.20 -20.68
CA LEU A 171 -3.92 27.03 -19.31
C LEU A 171 -4.92 28.12 -18.88
N LYS A 172 -5.20 29.13 -19.71
CA LYS A 172 -6.13 30.22 -19.37
C LYS A 172 -7.53 29.73 -19.03
N ASP A 173 -8.10 28.85 -19.84
CA ASP A 173 -9.44 28.29 -19.60
C ASP A 173 -9.49 27.36 -18.37
N PHE A 174 -8.37 26.73 -18.01
CA PHE A 174 -8.22 25.98 -16.76
C PHE A 174 -8.17 26.90 -15.54
N ALA A 175 -7.38 27.98 -15.60
CA ALA A 175 -7.24 28.96 -14.53
C ALA A 175 -8.51 29.80 -14.30
N ALA A 176 -9.27 30.11 -15.35
CA ALA A 176 -10.52 30.86 -15.27
C ALA A 176 -11.73 30.01 -14.84
N GLY A 177 -11.69 28.69 -15.09
CA GLY A 177 -12.78 27.78 -14.76
C GLY A 177 -14.05 28.01 -15.59
N GLY A 178 -15.20 27.54 -15.06
CA GLY A 178 -16.53 27.79 -15.63
C GLY A 178 -16.87 27.02 -16.92
N LYS A 179 -16.04 26.06 -17.34
CA LYS A 179 -16.28 25.22 -18.53
C LYS A 179 -17.02 23.91 -18.17
N PRO A 180 -17.88 23.38 -19.05
CA PRO A 180 -18.57 22.10 -18.80
C PRO A 180 -17.61 20.91 -18.91
N PHE A 181 -17.96 19.78 -18.29
CA PHE A 181 -17.15 18.54 -18.31
C PHE A 181 -16.76 18.08 -19.73
N TRP A 182 -17.66 18.21 -20.70
CA TRP A 182 -17.38 17.88 -22.11
C TRP A 182 -16.27 18.72 -22.75
N TYR A 183 -16.07 19.96 -22.28
CA TYR A 183 -14.98 20.82 -22.74
C TYR A 183 -13.62 20.33 -22.21
N PHE A 184 -13.55 19.81 -20.98
CA PHE A 184 -12.34 19.16 -20.48
C PHE A 184 -11.96 17.95 -21.37
N TRP A 185 -12.95 17.14 -21.77
CA TRP A 185 -12.70 15.96 -22.61
C TRP A 185 -12.10 16.31 -23.98
N SER A 186 -12.52 17.40 -24.61
CA SER A 186 -11.93 17.85 -25.90
C SER A 186 -10.54 18.47 -25.76
N HIS A 187 -10.15 18.90 -24.55
CA HIS A 187 -8.85 19.54 -24.27
C HIS A 187 -7.87 18.63 -23.51
N LEU A 188 -8.22 17.34 -23.29
CA LEU A 188 -7.34 16.31 -22.71
C LEU A 188 -6.00 16.16 -23.43
N THR A 189 -5.96 16.46 -24.74
CA THR A 189 -4.75 16.43 -25.58
C THR A 189 -3.65 17.39 -25.09
N ILE A 190 -4.01 18.47 -24.39
CA ILE A 190 -3.06 19.42 -23.77
C ILE A 190 -2.32 18.76 -22.60
N TRP A 191 -3.02 17.91 -21.84
CA TRP A 191 -2.54 17.28 -20.62
C TRP A 191 -1.84 15.94 -20.87
N TRP A 192 -2.24 15.22 -21.93
CA TRP A 192 -1.76 13.87 -22.24
C TRP A 192 -0.23 13.70 -22.23
N PRO A 193 0.58 14.62 -22.79
CA PRO A 193 2.04 14.51 -22.73
C PRO A 193 2.60 14.53 -21.30
N LYS A 194 2.02 15.38 -20.43
CA LYS A 194 2.45 15.52 -19.02
C LYS A 194 1.98 14.30 -18.21
N ILE A 195 0.73 13.88 -18.38
CA ILE A 195 0.17 12.68 -17.74
C ILE A 195 1.01 11.45 -18.09
N PHE A 196 1.38 11.27 -19.35
CA PHE A 196 2.19 10.15 -19.80
C PHE A 196 3.61 10.20 -19.20
N ALA A 197 4.27 11.35 -19.22
CA ALA A 197 5.60 11.53 -18.64
C ALA A 197 5.63 11.22 -17.13
N TRP A 198 4.66 11.75 -16.37
CA TRP A 198 4.53 11.46 -14.94
C TRP A 198 4.16 10.01 -14.64
N THR A 199 3.26 9.42 -15.42
CA THR A 199 2.89 8.01 -15.28
C THR A 199 4.10 7.10 -15.52
N LEU A 200 4.90 7.39 -16.55
CA LEU A 200 6.13 6.66 -16.84
C LEU A 200 7.12 6.76 -15.66
N ILE A 201 7.40 7.96 -15.18
CA ILE A 201 8.34 8.19 -14.06
C ILE A 201 7.83 7.54 -12.77
N ALA A 202 6.57 7.71 -12.41
CA ALA A 202 5.96 7.05 -11.27
C ALA A 202 6.03 5.52 -11.38
N SER A 203 5.77 4.95 -12.56
CA SER A 203 5.88 3.51 -12.78
C SER A 203 7.30 2.98 -12.62
N LEU A 204 8.32 3.73 -13.05
CA LEU A 204 9.73 3.38 -12.88
C LEU A 204 10.16 3.48 -11.41
N VAL A 205 9.69 4.49 -10.68
CA VAL A 205 9.94 4.62 -9.23
C VAL A 205 9.26 3.49 -8.46
N CYS A 206 7.98 3.19 -8.74
CA CYS A 206 7.28 2.05 -8.14
C CYS A 206 7.98 0.72 -8.46
N LEU A 207 8.46 0.52 -9.69
CA LEU A 207 9.23 -0.66 -10.06
C LEU A 207 10.54 -0.75 -9.28
N ALA A 208 11.30 0.35 -9.14
CA ALA A 208 12.52 0.39 -8.33
C ALA A 208 12.24 0.06 -6.86
N MET A 209 11.17 0.61 -6.27
CA MET A 209 10.74 0.29 -4.91
C MET A 209 10.31 -1.18 -4.78
N LEU A 210 9.64 -1.76 -5.78
CA LEU A 210 9.32 -3.20 -5.80
C LEU A 210 10.58 -4.07 -5.89
N CYS A 211 11.59 -3.68 -6.67
CA CYS A 211 12.88 -4.36 -6.71
C CYS A 211 13.60 -4.31 -5.34
N ILE A 212 13.63 -3.14 -4.69
CA ILE A 212 14.21 -2.97 -3.34
C ILE A 212 13.45 -3.84 -2.33
N ASN A 213 12.12 -3.78 -2.33
CA ASN A 213 11.28 -4.62 -1.47
C ASN A 213 11.52 -6.12 -1.72
N SER A 214 11.72 -6.54 -2.97
CA SER A 214 12.03 -7.94 -3.29
C SER A 214 13.41 -8.38 -2.77
N LEU A 215 14.39 -7.48 -2.71
CA LEU A 215 15.74 -7.76 -2.17
C LEU A 215 15.70 -7.81 -0.63
N MET A 216 15.00 -6.87 0.00
CA MET A 216 14.91 -6.76 1.46
C MET A 216 13.91 -7.73 2.10
N ARG A 217 12.99 -8.31 1.32
CA ARG A 217 11.92 -9.21 1.79
C ARG A 217 12.42 -10.28 2.76
N ASP A 218 13.49 -10.99 2.42
CA ASP A 218 13.93 -12.14 3.21
C ASP A 218 14.71 -11.72 4.46
N GLU A 219 15.41 -10.58 4.42
CA GLU A 219 16.08 -10.00 5.59
C GLU A 219 15.03 -9.51 6.61
N TRP A 220 14.08 -8.68 6.17
CA TRP A 220 13.00 -8.16 7.03
C TRP A 220 12.09 -9.26 7.58
N THR A 221 11.70 -10.24 6.75
CA THR A 221 10.75 -11.29 7.16
C THR A 221 11.40 -12.36 8.04
N ASN A 222 12.57 -12.85 7.66
CA ASN A 222 13.15 -14.05 8.29
C ASN A 222 14.20 -13.74 9.37
N ARG A 223 15.05 -12.72 9.15
CA ARG A 223 16.12 -12.36 10.10
C ARG A 223 15.65 -11.37 11.15
N GLU A 224 15.19 -10.20 10.71
CA GLU A 224 14.76 -9.11 11.59
C GLU A 224 13.36 -9.36 12.18
N LYS A 225 12.55 -10.17 11.49
CA LYS A 225 11.16 -10.50 11.87
C LYS A 225 10.32 -9.24 12.08
N LEU A 226 10.47 -8.29 11.17
CA LEU A 226 9.78 -7.00 11.20
C LEU A 226 8.27 -7.24 11.27
N ALA A 227 7.63 -6.67 12.29
CA ALA A 227 6.19 -6.77 12.43
C ALA A 227 5.51 -5.83 11.44
N PHE A 228 4.53 -6.36 10.69
CA PHE A 228 3.69 -5.58 9.77
C PHE A 228 2.27 -5.40 10.36
N PRO A 229 2.06 -4.50 11.34
CA PRO A 229 0.76 -4.36 12.02
C PRO A 229 -0.35 -3.84 11.09
N ILE A 230 -0.01 -2.95 10.14
CA ILE A 230 -0.98 -2.29 9.26
C ILE A 230 -1.77 -3.30 8.42
N ILE A 231 -1.15 -4.38 7.94
CA ILE A 231 -1.82 -5.40 7.12
C ILE A 231 -2.66 -6.40 7.94
N GLN A 232 -2.60 -6.39 9.27
CA GLN A 232 -3.27 -7.39 10.10
C GLN A 232 -4.80 -7.32 10.00
N LEU A 233 -5.38 -6.11 10.05
CA LEU A 233 -6.84 -5.94 9.93
C LEU A 233 -7.34 -6.40 8.54
N PRO A 234 -6.78 -5.94 7.40
CA PRO A 234 -7.12 -6.44 6.07
C PRO A 234 -7.05 -7.97 5.95
N ILE A 235 -5.98 -8.60 6.42
CA ILE A 235 -5.86 -10.07 6.41
C ILE A 235 -6.94 -10.70 7.29
N ALA A 236 -7.16 -10.20 8.51
CA ALA A 236 -8.15 -10.74 9.43
C ALA A 236 -9.59 -10.65 8.90
N ILE A 237 -9.98 -9.59 8.16
CA ILE A 237 -11.33 -9.47 7.59
C ILE A 237 -11.53 -10.35 6.34
N THR A 238 -10.47 -10.57 5.55
CA THR A 238 -10.49 -11.36 4.32
C THR A 238 -10.35 -12.86 4.55
N GLN A 239 -9.83 -13.31 5.70
CA GLN A 239 -9.63 -14.72 6.06
C GLN A 239 -10.85 -15.61 5.82
N GLY A 240 -10.61 -16.80 5.26
CA GLY A 240 -11.63 -17.73 4.80
C GLY A 240 -12.51 -17.17 3.68
N GLY A 241 -12.13 -16.03 3.08
CA GLY A 241 -12.93 -15.19 2.18
C GLY A 241 -14.10 -14.49 2.87
N GLY A 242 -13.91 -14.00 4.10
CA GLY A 242 -14.92 -13.28 4.88
C GLY A 242 -15.56 -14.09 6.02
N SER A 243 -15.26 -15.39 6.12
CA SER A 243 -15.79 -16.27 7.19
C SER A 243 -14.89 -16.31 8.43
N SER A 244 -14.07 -15.28 8.62
CA SER A 244 -13.05 -15.17 9.68
C SER A 244 -13.66 -15.21 11.10
N PRO A 245 -12.99 -15.89 12.08
CA PRO A 245 -13.32 -15.79 13.49
C PRO A 245 -13.28 -14.36 14.06
N PHE A 246 -12.55 -13.45 13.40
CA PHE A 246 -12.49 -12.02 13.73
C PHE A 246 -13.88 -11.41 13.95
N TRP A 247 -14.85 -11.75 13.08
CA TRP A 247 -16.23 -11.26 13.14
C TRP A 247 -17.01 -11.69 14.38
N ARG A 248 -16.57 -12.73 15.10
CA ARG A 248 -17.21 -13.24 16.31
C ARG A 248 -16.62 -12.67 17.60
N ASN A 249 -15.56 -11.85 17.51
CA ASN A 249 -14.89 -11.27 18.67
C ASN A 249 -15.73 -10.15 19.30
N ARG A 250 -16.34 -10.42 20.46
CA ARG A 250 -17.17 -9.45 21.19
C ARG A 250 -16.38 -8.20 21.61
N THR A 251 -15.12 -8.35 22.01
CA THR A 251 -14.28 -7.22 22.45
C THR A 251 -14.00 -6.25 21.30
N MET A 252 -13.80 -6.77 20.08
CA MET A 252 -13.65 -5.95 18.87
C MET A 252 -14.92 -5.14 18.61
N TRP A 253 -16.10 -5.76 18.68
CA TRP A 253 -17.37 -5.05 18.50
C TRP A 253 -17.66 -4.00 19.58
N ILE A 254 -17.26 -4.24 20.84
CA ILE A 254 -17.38 -3.24 21.91
C ILE A 254 -16.47 -2.04 21.61
N ALA A 255 -15.20 -2.27 21.26
CA ALA A 255 -14.27 -1.21 20.91
C ALA A 255 -14.74 -0.41 19.68
N PHE A 256 -15.23 -1.11 18.64
CA PHE A 256 -15.82 -0.49 17.46
C PHE A 256 -17.04 0.36 17.82
N ALA A 257 -17.99 -0.16 18.62
CA ALA A 257 -19.18 0.58 19.02
C ALA A 257 -18.86 1.85 19.83
N VAL A 258 -17.86 1.79 20.72
CA VAL A 258 -17.39 2.95 21.48
C VAL A 258 -16.79 4.01 20.57
N MET A 259 -15.82 3.64 19.71
CA MET A 259 -15.18 4.58 18.78
C MET A 259 -16.18 5.17 17.79
N PHE A 260 -17.02 4.32 17.17
CA PHE A 260 -18.09 4.75 16.27
C PHE A 260 -19.05 5.75 16.93
N THR A 261 -19.42 5.53 18.20
CA THR A 261 -20.30 6.46 18.93
C THR A 261 -19.60 7.80 19.16
N ILE A 262 -18.32 7.80 19.56
CA ILE A 262 -17.52 9.03 19.76
C ILE A 262 -17.38 9.80 18.44
N ASP A 263 -17.03 9.12 17.35
CA ASP A 263 -16.85 9.75 16.03
C ASP A 263 -18.17 10.31 15.48
N ASN A 264 -19.31 9.64 15.71
CA ASN A 264 -20.62 10.17 15.35
C ASN A 264 -21.02 11.39 16.21
N ILE A 265 -20.72 11.40 17.51
CA ILE A 265 -20.95 12.56 18.38
C ILE A 265 -20.10 13.76 17.91
N ASN A 266 -18.83 13.52 17.56
CA ASN A 266 -17.93 14.55 17.04
C ASN A 266 -18.36 15.07 15.66
N GLY A 267 -18.82 14.20 14.77
CA GLY A 267 -19.42 14.58 13.47
C GLY A 267 -20.72 15.37 13.64
N LEU A 268 -21.56 15.02 14.63
CA LEU A 268 -22.75 15.79 14.98
C LEU A 268 -22.41 17.15 15.61
N HIS A 269 -21.35 17.26 16.42
CA HIS A 269 -20.87 18.54 16.94
C HIS A 269 -20.45 19.50 15.82
N TYR A 270 -19.78 18.98 14.78
CA TYR A 270 -19.39 19.79 13.61
C TYR A 270 -20.60 20.39 12.88
N LEU A 271 -21.71 19.65 12.78
CA LEU A 271 -22.96 20.14 12.17
C LEU A 271 -23.82 20.97 13.12
N TYR A 272 -23.80 20.64 14.42
CA TYR A 272 -24.61 21.23 15.48
C TYR A 272 -23.73 21.51 16.71
N PRO A 273 -23.17 22.72 16.83
CA PRO A 273 -22.25 23.09 17.93
C PRO A 273 -22.84 22.99 19.35
N SER A 274 -24.14 22.72 19.49
CA SER A 274 -24.82 22.45 20.77
C SER A 274 -24.57 21.05 21.33
N VAL A 275 -24.09 20.10 20.52
CA VAL A 275 -23.65 18.77 20.97
C VAL A 275 -22.24 18.91 21.60
N PRO A 276 -21.90 18.23 22.71
CA PRO A 276 -20.55 18.32 23.28
C PRO A 276 -19.51 17.58 22.41
N LEU A 277 -18.36 18.21 22.17
CA LEU A 277 -17.20 17.59 21.52
C LEU A 277 -16.46 16.64 22.49
N ILE A 278 -16.22 15.40 22.07
CA ILE A 278 -15.39 14.43 22.80
C ILE A 278 -14.01 14.40 22.15
N ASN A 279 -13.08 15.19 22.68
CA ASN A 279 -11.76 15.33 22.08
C ASN A 279 -10.84 14.14 22.42
N VAL A 280 -10.71 13.21 21.46
CA VAL A 280 -9.84 12.02 21.54
C VAL A 280 -8.53 12.17 20.75
N ARG A 281 -8.34 13.24 19.96
CA ARG A 281 -7.20 13.40 19.03
C ARG A 281 -6.23 14.53 19.40
N PHE A 282 -6.73 15.59 20.05
CA PHE A 282 -5.96 16.83 20.29
C PHE A 282 -5.95 17.15 21.79
N LEU A 283 -5.07 16.52 22.56
CA LEU A 283 -5.06 16.65 24.03
C LEU A 283 -4.64 18.03 24.54
N GLY A 284 -4.05 18.87 23.68
CA GLY A 284 -3.68 20.25 23.97
C GLY A 284 -2.81 20.82 22.86
N ASP A 285 -2.76 22.14 22.77
CA ASP A 285 -1.81 22.85 21.92
C ASP A 285 -0.53 23.13 22.74
N MET A 286 0.56 22.44 22.40
CA MET A 286 1.84 22.58 23.09
C MET A 286 2.42 24.00 22.98
N GLN A 287 2.04 24.77 21.95
CA GLN A 287 2.48 26.16 21.79
C GLN A 287 1.96 27.08 22.91
N GLN A 288 0.82 26.72 23.54
CA GLN A 288 0.28 27.45 24.69
C GLN A 288 1.08 27.21 25.98
N TRP A 289 1.77 26.07 26.09
CA TRP A 289 2.64 25.74 27.22
C TRP A 289 4.09 26.19 27.01
N PHE A 290 4.50 26.41 25.76
CA PHE A 290 5.85 26.81 25.36
C PHE A 290 5.87 28.15 24.62
N SER A 291 5.27 29.17 25.23
CA SER A 291 5.10 30.51 24.64
C SER A 291 6.38 31.35 24.53
N SER A 292 7.46 30.97 25.23
CA SER A 292 8.75 31.67 25.21
C SER A 292 9.76 31.05 24.21
N PRO A 293 10.62 31.88 23.56
CA PRO A 293 11.73 31.38 22.75
C PRO A 293 12.71 30.54 23.59
N PRO A 294 13.39 29.53 22.99
CA PRO A 294 13.35 29.15 21.57
C PRO A 294 12.16 28.27 21.19
N TRP A 295 11.35 27.82 22.16
CA TRP A 295 10.35 26.78 21.97
C TRP A 295 9.10 27.22 21.19
N ASN A 296 8.91 28.53 20.98
CA ASN A 296 7.82 29.08 20.17
C ASN A 296 8.13 29.23 18.67
N GLN A 297 9.28 28.73 18.19
CA GLN A 297 9.76 28.87 16.81
C GLN A 297 9.63 27.58 15.95
N VAL A 298 8.86 26.59 16.44
CA VAL A 298 8.61 25.30 15.78
C VAL A 298 7.11 25.14 15.54
#